data_AF-A0A1H9EAG1-F1
#
_entry.id   AF-A0A1H9EAG1-F1
#
_cell.length_a   1.000
_cell.length_b   1.000
_cell.length_c   1.000
_cell.angle_alpha   90.00
_cell.angle_beta   90.00
_cell.angle_gamma   90.00
#
_symmetry.space_group_name_H-M   'P 1'
#
loop_
_entity.id
_entity.type
_entity.pdbx_description
1 polymer ?
#
loop_
_entity_poly.entity_id
_entity_poly.type
_entity_poly.pdbx_seq_one_letter_code
_entity_poly.pdbx_strand_id
1 'polypeptide(L)' 'MEREFWDAFRALALERGVALNALAAEIDASRGDVGLASAIRVAVLTDLQSRLD' A
#
# COMPACT_ATOMS: atom_id res chain seq x y z
N MET A 1 -3.23 -6.74 9.57
CA MET A 1 -3.95 -6.31 8.35
C MET A 1 -4.68 -7.53 7.82
N GLU A 2 -5.83 -7.32 7.19
CA GLU A 2 -6.68 -8.35 6.60
C GLU A 2 -6.02 -8.92 5.34
N ARG A 3 -6.41 -10.14 4.94
CA ARG A 3 -5.77 -10.87 3.84
C ARG A 3 -5.94 -10.15 2.50
N GLU A 4 -7.13 -9.62 2.28
CA GLU A 4 -7.54 -8.92 1.05
C GLU A 4 -6.64 -7.70 0.81
N PHE A 5 -6.39 -6.91 1.85
CA PHE A 5 -5.46 -5.79 1.78
C PHE A 5 -4.01 -6.23 1.60
N TRP A 6 -3.62 -7.39 2.14
CA TRP A 6 -2.26 -7.91 1.98
C TRP A 6 -2.00 -8.39 0.57
N ASP A 7 -2.98 -9.05 -0.03
CA ASP A 7 -2.91 -9.52 -1.41
C ASP A 7 -2.88 -8.33 -2.38
N ALA A 8 -3.72 -7.32 -2.16
CA ALA A 8 -3.72 -6.09 -2.94
C ALA A 8 -2.42 -5.28 -2.77
N PHE A 9 -1.87 -5.20 -1.55
CA PHE A 9 -0.57 -4.58 -1.31
C PHE A 9 0.57 -5.30 -2.06
N ARG A 10 0.51 -6.63 -2.13
CA ARG A 10 1.46 -7.42 -2.95
C ARG A 10 1.34 -7.11 -4.43
N ALA A 11 0.12 -7.02 -4.94
CA ALA A 11 -0.12 -6.64 -6.33
C ALA A 11 0.40 -5.23 -6.62
N LEU A 12 0.18 -4.27 -5.73
CA LEU A 12 0.68 -2.89 -5.85
C LEU A 12 2.20 -2.84 -5.92
N ALA A 13 2.91 -3.55 -5.04
CA ALA A 13 4.37 -3.59 -5.07
C ALA A 13 4.90 -4.20 -6.38
N LEU A 14 4.26 -5.29 -6.84
CA LEU A 14 4.60 -5.93 -8.10
C LEU A 14 4.41 -4.99 -9.30
N GLU A 15 3.29 -4.28 -9.35
CA GLU A 15 2.96 -3.34 -10.42
C GLU A 15 3.90 -2.14 -10.47
N ARG A 16 4.29 -1.63 -9.29
CA ARG A 16 5.30 -0.57 -9.17
C ARG A 16 6.73 -1.05 -9.44
N GLY A 17 6.95 -2.36 -9.56
CA GLY A 17 8.29 -2.93 -9.76
C GLY A 17 9.21 -2.74 -8.55
N VAL A 18 8.67 -2.59 -7.35
CA VAL A 18 9.43 -2.38 -6.11
C VAL A 18 9.26 -3.54 -5.14
N ALA A 19 10.24 -3.74 -4.26
CA ALA A 19 10.14 -4.74 -3.22
C ALA A 19 9.09 -4.36 -2.17
N LEU A 20 8.43 -5.35 -1.57
CA LEU A 20 7.37 -5.12 -0.56
C LEU A 20 7.84 -4.30 0.63
N ASN A 21 9.05 -4.57 1.10
CA ASN A 21 9.68 -3.84 2.18
C ASN A 21 10.03 -2.39 1.78
N ALA A 22 10.42 -2.16 0.52
CA ALA A 22 10.68 -0.83 0.01
C ALA A 22 9.37 -0.01 -0.04
N LEU A 23 8.29 -0.56 -0.60
CA LEU A 23 7.00 0.10 -0.62
C LEU A 23 6.45 0.36 0.80
N ALA A 24 6.63 -0.60 1.72
CA ALA A 24 6.23 -0.42 3.11
C ALA A 24 7.03 0.70 3.79
N ALA A 25 8.34 0.80 3.52
CA ALA A 25 9.19 1.86 4.06
C ALA A 25 8.85 3.24 3.49
N GLU A 26 8.51 3.33 2.19
CA GLU A 26 8.01 4.57 1.58
C GLU A 26 6.73 5.06 2.26
N ILE A 27 5.76 4.16 2.45
CA ILE A 27 4.51 4.47 3.16
C ILE A 27 4.78 4.82 4.62
N ASP A 28 5.71 4.13 5.28
CA ASP A 28 6.10 4.39 6.66
C ASP A 28 6.69 5.80 6.83
N ALA A 29 7.48 6.26 5.85
CA ALA A 29 8.08 7.59 5.85
C ALA A 29 7.04 8.72 5.60
N SER A 30 5.94 8.43 4.91
CA SER A 30 4.94 9.44 4.51
C SER A 30 3.64 9.44 5.32
N ARG A 31 3.43 8.49 6.24
CA ARG A 31 2.13 8.28 6.92
C ARG A 31 1.78 9.29 8.04
N GLY A 32 2.73 10.12 8.47
CA GLY A 32 2.55 10.98 9.64
C GLY A 32 2.23 10.16 10.89
N ASP A 33 1.25 10.59 11.68
CA ASP A 33 0.87 9.94 12.95
C ASP A 33 -0.02 8.71 12.79
N VAL A 34 -0.34 8.30 11.55
CA VAL A 34 -1.20 7.14 11.28
C VAL A 34 -0.39 5.85 11.39
N GLY A 35 -0.97 4.78 11.97
CA GLY A 35 -0.36 3.45 12.02
C GLY A 35 -0.06 2.87 10.63
N LEU A 36 1.09 2.21 10.44
CA LEU A 36 1.54 1.67 9.14
C LEU A 36 0.49 0.78 8.47
N ALA A 37 -0.17 -0.09 9.24
CA ALA A 37 -1.22 -0.96 8.69
C ALA A 37 -2.42 -0.16 8.14
N SER A 38 -2.78 0.97 8.75
CA SER A 38 -3.84 1.85 8.25
C SER A 38 -3.38 2.61 7.01
N ALA A 39 -2.13 3.10 7.01
CA ALA A 39 -1.54 3.78 5.86
C ALA A 39 -1.43 2.87 4.63
N ILE A 40 -1.09 1.59 4.81
CA ILE A 40 -1.08 0.60 3.73
C ILE A 40 -2.48 0.40 3.14
N ARG A 41 -3.53 0.31 3.96
CA ARG A 41 -4.91 0.19 3.44
C ARG A 41 -5.33 1.40 2.62
N VAL A 42 -4.94 2.60 3.04
CA VAL A 42 -5.18 3.84 2.28
C VAL A 42 -4.42 3.80 0.95
N ALA A 43 -3.14 3.43 0.96
CA ALA A 43 -2.33 3.33 -0.26
C ALA A 43 -2.94 2.34 -1.28
N VAL A 44 -3.40 1.18 -0.81
CA VAL A 44 -4.13 0.19 -1.62
C VAL A 44 -5.43 0.77 -2.17
N LEU A 45 -6.23 1.45 -1.34
CA LEU A 45 -7.48 2.06 -1.76
C LEU A 45 -7.26 3.11 -2.85
N THR A 46 -6.32 4.03 -2.64
CA THR A 46 -5.99 5.09 -3.60
C THR A 46 -5.53 4.52 -4.94
N ASP A 47 -4.67 3.51 -4.91
CA ASP A 47 -4.22 2.82 -6.11
C ASP A 47 -5.38 2.17 -6.87
N LEU A 48 -6.24 1.40 -6.19
CA LEU A 48 -7.41 0.77 -6.83
C LEU A 48 -8.39 1.80 -7.40
N GLN A 49 -8.61 2.92 -6.70
CA GLN A 49 -9.47 4.01 -7.19
C GLN A 49 -8.90 4.65 -8.46
N SER A 50 -7.58 4.87 -8.53
CA SER A 50 -6.94 5.46 -9.71
C SER A 50 -7.04 4.62 -10.99
N ARG A 51 -7.42 3.34 -10.87
CA ARG A 51 -7.63 2.42 -12.01
C ARG A 51 -9.07 2.39 -12.51
N LEU A 52 -9.99 3.02 -11.77
CA LEU A 52 -11.40 3.11 -12.14
C LEU A 52 -11.72 4.36 -12.96
N ASP A 53 -10.78 5.32 -13.01
CA ASP A 53 -10.80 6.51 -13.86
C ASP A 53 -10.31 6.19 -15.29
#